data_AF-A0AAW7T4A4-F1
#
_entry.id   AF-A0AAW7T4A4-F1
#
_cell.length_a   1.000
_cell.length_b   1.000
_cell.length_c   1.000
_cell.angle_alpha   90.00
_cell.angle_beta   90.00
_cell.angle_gamma   90.00
#
_symmetry.space_group_name_H-M   'P 1'
#
loop_
_entity.id
_entity.type
_entity.pdbx_description
1 polymer ?
#
loop_
_entity_poly.entity_id
_entity_poly.type
_entity_poly.pdbx_seq_one_letter_code
_entity_poly.pdbx_strand_id
1 'polypeptide(L)' 'MPAIKLHIPTKDVFQFNDDLTAWSVASSVDRRLMRPPQMETTNRESPTLYLAVVDERFFEQYPRWRQFVEH' A
#
# COMPACT_ATOMS: atom_id res chain seq x y z
N MET A 1 -11.90 9.78 -5.65
CA MET A 1 -11.38 9.33 -4.34
C MET A 1 -9.93 9.82 -4.25
N PRO A 2 -9.56 10.59 -3.21
CA PRO A 2 -8.19 11.05 -3.06
C PRO A 2 -7.29 9.84 -2.79
N ALA A 3 -6.32 9.63 -3.68
CA ALA A 3 -5.37 8.54 -3.58
C ALA A 3 -4.42 8.78 -2.39
N ILE A 4 -4.53 7.99 -1.32
CA ILE A 4 -3.60 8.09 -0.19
C ILE A 4 -2.37 7.27 -0.51
N LYS A 5 -1.22 7.94 -0.56
CA LYS A 5 0.08 7.34 -0.83
C LYS A 5 0.66 6.76 0.47
N LEU A 6 1.08 5.49 0.39
CA LEU A 6 1.75 4.80 1.47
C LEU A 6 3.23 4.59 1.13
N HIS A 7 4.08 4.59 2.15
CA HIS A 7 5.51 4.43 2.06
C HIS A 7 5.96 3.23 2.91
N ILE A 8 5.82 2.04 2.32
CA ILE A 8 5.91 0.79 3.08
C ILE A 8 7.30 0.17 2.89
N PRO A 9 7.98 -0.20 4.01
CA PRO A 9 9.25 -0.90 3.95
C PRO A 9 9.14 -2.26 3.24
N THR A 10 10.20 -2.70 2.57
CA THR A 10 10.26 -4.00 1.87
C THR A 10 9.91 -5.18 2.77
N LYS A 11 10.30 -5.15 4.06
CA LYS A 11 9.99 -6.22 5.03
C LYS A 11 8.49 -6.38 5.26
N ASP A 12 7.72 -5.30 5.12
CA ASP A 12 6.28 -5.24 5.38
C ASP A 12 5.46 -5.33 4.08
N VAL A 13 6.11 -5.26 2.90
CA VAL A 13 5.43 -5.19 1.59
C VAL A 13 4.61 -6.43 1.26
N PHE A 14 5.06 -7.61 1.69
CA PHE A 14 4.34 -8.86 1.46
C PHE A 14 3.04 -8.89 2.25
N GLN A 15 3.12 -8.51 3.54
CA GLN A 15 1.95 -8.42 4.40
C GLN A 15 0.99 -7.33 3.93
N PHE A 16 1.53 -6.19 3.48
CA PHE A 16 0.72 -5.13 2.91
C PHE A 16 -0.06 -5.59 1.66
N ASN A 17 0.59 -6.30 0.74
CA ASN A 17 -0.08 -6.79 -0.46
C ASN A 17 -1.19 -7.79 -0.15
N ASP A 18 -1.03 -8.61 0.89
CA ASP A 18 -2.06 -9.55 1.36
C ASP A 18 -3.27 -8.78 1.91
N ASP A 19 -3.03 -7.84 2.82
CA ASP A 19 -4.05 -6.96 3.40
C ASP A 19 -4.77 -6.12 2.32
N LEU A 20 -4.02 -5.58 1.37
CA LEU A 20 -4.55 -4.82 0.24
C LEU A 20 -5.43 -5.69 -0.66
N THR A 21 -5.01 -6.93 -0.91
CA THR A 21 -5.76 -7.88 -1.73
C THR A 21 -7.05 -8.28 -1.03
N ALA A 22 -7.00 -8.59 0.26
CA ALA A 22 -8.17 -8.90 1.07
C ALA A 22 -9.16 -7.71 1.11
N TRP A 23 -8.66 -6.50 1.33
CA TRP A 23 -9.47 -5.29 1.30
C TRP A 23 -10.12 -5.04 -0.06
N SER A 24 -9.35 -5.18 -1.14
CA SER A 24 -9.83 -4.96 -2.51
C SER A 24 -10.92 -5.96 -2.89
N VAL A 25 -10.78 -7.23 -2.50
CA VAL A 25 -11.82 -8.27 -2.66
C VAL A 25 -13.07 -7.90 -1.87
N ALA A 26 -12.92 -7.51 -0.60
CA ALA A 26 -14.04 -7.13 0.26
C ALA A 26 -14.76 -5.85 -0.20
N SER A 27 -14.03 -4.90 -0.78
CA SER A 27 -14.56 -3.59 -1.15
C SER A 27 -15.03 -3.51 -2.61
N SER A 28 -14.87 -4.59 -3.40
CA SER A 28 -15.08 -4.60 -4.86
C SER A 28 -14.36 -3.43 -5.57
N VAL A 29 -13.21 -3.02 -5.01
CA VAL A 29 -12.36 -1.97 -5.59
C VAL A 29 -11.43 -2.60 -6.59
N ASP A 30 -11.31 -2.00 -7.78
CA ASP A 30 -10.52 -2.54 -8.86
C ASP A 30 -9.03 -2.62 -8.48
N ARG A 31 -8.49 -3.84 -8.41
CA ARG A 31 -7.07 -4.11 -8.08
C ARG A 31 -6.09 -3.35 -8.97
N ARG A 32 -6.50 -3.00 -10.21
CA ARG A 32 -5.64 -2.31 -11.17
C ARG A 32 -5.41 -0.84 -10.83
N LEU A 33 -6.32 -0.23 -10.05
CA LEU A 33 -6.17 1.14 -9.56
C LEU A 33 -5.27 1.22 -8.32
N MET A 34 -5.03 0.09 -7.66
CA MET A 34 -4.37 0.02 -6.35
C MET A 34 -2.93 -0.49 -6.41
N ARG A 35 -2.52 -1.11 -7.53
CA ARG A 35 -1.13 -1.56 -7.71
C ARG A 35 -0.24 -0.37 -8.02
N PRO A 36 0.71 -0.01 -7.15
CA PRO A 36 1.82 0.81 -7.60
C PRO A 36 2.61 0.11 -8.69
N PRO A 37 3.25 0.89 -9.58
CA PRO A 37 4.48 0.43 -10.18
C PRO A 37 5.45 0.11 -9.03
N GLN A 38 5.92 -1.13 -8.93
CA GLN A 38 7.07 -1.44 -8.07
C GLN A 38 8.20 -0.49 -8.50
N MET A 39 8.46 0.55 -7.69
CA MET A 39 9.66 1.34 -7.86
C MET A 39 10.79 0.47 -7.31
N GLU A 40 11.28 -0.43 -8.17
CA GLU A 40 12.58 -1.07 -7.98
C GLU A 40 13.63 0.04 -7.99
N THR A 41 13.98 0.50 -6.79
CA THR A 41 15.25 1.20 -6.61
C THR A 41 16.35 0.15 -6.72
N THR A 42 17.27 0.35 -7.66
CA THR A 42 18.47 -0.46 -7.90
C THR A 42 19.44 -0.49 -6.70
N ASN A 43 19.07 0.16 -5.59
CA ASN A 43 19.90 0.35 -4.42
C ASN A 43 19.38 -0.49 -3.25
N ARG A 44 20.08 -1.59 -2.94
CA ARG A 44 19.77 -2.49 -1.79
C ARG A 44 19.83 -1.78 -0.43
N GLU A 45 20.47 -0.62 -0.36
CA GLU A 45 20.62 0.16 0.88
C GLU A 45 19.53 1.23 1.06
N SER A 46 18.74 1.50 0.02
CA SER A 46 17.55 2.34 0.16
C SER A 46 16.40 1.45 0.64
N PRO A 47 15.63 1.85 1.68
CA PRO A 47 14.38 1.17 1.98
C PRO A 47 13.55 1.20 0.70
N THR A 48 13.16 0.05 0.15
CA THR A 48 12.31 0.03 -1.04
C THR A 48 10.97 0.64 -0.66
N LEU A 49 10.51 1.64 -1.41
CA LEU A 49 9.35 2.46 -1.09
C LEU A 49 8.17 2.02 -1.95
N TYR A 50 7.24 1.24 -1.38
CA TYR A 50 6.08 0.76 -2.12
C TYR A 50 4.93 1.76 -2.04
N LEU A 51 4.56 2.36 -3.19
CA LEU A 51 3.58 3.45 -3.29
C LEU A 51 2.13 2.97 -3.48
N ALA A 52 1.46 2.49 -2.45
CA ALA A 52 0.07 2.09 -2.64
C ALA A 52 -0.89 3.28 -2.65
N VAL A 53 -1.94 3.18 -3.46
CA VAL A 53 -3.06 4.12 -3.50
C VAL A 53 -4.27 3.46 -2.84
N VAL A 54 -4.67 3.97 -1.67
CA VAL A 54 -5.81 3.45 -0.89
C VAL A 54 -6.73 4.57 -0.44
N ASP A 55 -7.96 4.20 -0.04
CA ASP A 55 -8.95 5.10 0.58
C ASP A 55 -8.96 4.97 2.11
N GLU A 56 -9.60 5.91 2.80
CA GLU A 56 -9.66 5.92 4.28
C GLU A 56 -10.24 4.64 4.89
N ARG A 57 -11.17 3.99 4.19
CA ARG A 57 -11.79 2.71 4.59
C ARG A 57 -10.79 1.56 4.68
N PHE A 58 -9.65 1.66 4.01
CA PHE A 58 -8.56 0.70 4.18
C PHE A 58 -8.00 0.77 5.59
N PHE A 59 -7.83 1.98 6.12
CA PHE A 59 -7.29 2.18 7.48
C PHE A 59 -8.29 1.85 8.58
N GLU A 60 -9.58 1.82 8.30
CA GLU A 60 -10.57 1.32 9.27
C GLU A 60 -10.39 -0.18 9.53
N GLN A 61 -10.06 -0.96 8.49
CA GLN A 61 -9.79 -2.40 8.62
C GLN A 61 -8.34 -2.69 8.99
N TYR A 62 -7.40 -1.87 8.50
CA TYR A 62 -5.96 -2.06 8.69
C TYR A 62 -5.30 -0.78 9.24
N PRO A 63 -5.60 -0.39 10.49
CA PRO A 63 -5.13 0.87 11.07
C PRO A 63 -3.60 0.96 11.18
N ARG A 64 -2.92 -0.20 11.26
CA ARG A 64 -1.46 -0.30 11.26
C ARG A 64 -0.81 0.42 10.07
N TRP A 65 -1.46 0.51 8.92
CA TRP A 65 -0.84 1.10 7.74
C TRP A 65 -0.84 2.62 7.74
N ARG A 66 -1.63 3.27 8.61
CA ARG A 66 -1.64 4.74 8.72
C ARG A 66 -0.28 5.34 9.05
N GLN A 67 0.57 4.60 9.78
CA GLN A 67 1.91 5.06 10.14
C GLN A 67 2.84 5.24 8.92
N PHE A 68 2.47 4.68 7.77
CA PHE A 68 3.21 4.77 6.52
C PHE A 68 2.61 5.78 5.54
N VAL A 69 1.59 6.54 5.92
CA VAL A 69 1.00 7.56 5.04
C VAL A 69 2.01 8.67 4.79
N GLU A 70 2.26 8.97 3.52
CA GLU A 70 3.07 10.11 3.12
C GLU A 70 2.24 11.39 3.33
N HIS A 71 2.75 12.29 4.19
CA HIS A 71 2.13 13.59 4.53
C HIS A 71 2.56 14.70 3.57
#